data_AF-A0A6L3V894-F1
#
_entry.id   AF-A0A6L3V894-F1
#
_cell.length_a   1.000
_cell.length_b   1.000
_cell.length_c   1.000
_cell.angle_alpha   90.00
_cell.angle_beta   90.00
_cell.angle_gamma   90.00
#
_symmetry.space_group_name_H-M   'P 1'
#
loop_
_entity.id
_entity.type
_entity.pdbx_description
1 polymer ?
#
loop_
_entity_poly.entity_id
_entity_poly.type
_entity_poly.pdbx_seq_one_letter_code
_entity_poly.pdbx_strand_id
1 'polypeptide(L)'
;MNLTIQYETDVQRENIINEKTSDGLYFIGEQINFDDKFLVFSPNPLVIEKRIVYTEVPKEEFDLLKEENTLLKAQNQTLTDRTDFHEDLIAEMAMLVYS
;
A
#
# COMPACT_ATOMS: atom_id res chain seq x y z
N MET A 1 -22.71 -9.82 18.80
CA MET A 1 -21.35 -10.14 18.33
C MET A 1 -21.33 -9.95 16.83
N ASN A 2 -20.32 -9.29 16.28
CA ASN A 2 -20.25 -9.04 14.84
C ASN A 2 -19.75 -10.32 14.13
N LEU A 3 -20.25 -10.56 12.93
CA LEU A 3 -19.87 -11.68 12.08
C LEU A 3 -18.89 -11.17 11.02
N THR A 4 -17.75 -11.83 10.89
CA THR A 4 -16.73 -11.50 9.90
C THR A 4 -16.52 -12.70 8.98
N ILE A 5 -16.59 -12.50 7.67
CA ILE A 5 -16.48 -13.56 6.66
C ILE A 5 -15.46 -13.15 5.60
N GLN A 6 -14.52 -14.03 5.29
CA GLN A 6 -13.53 -13.79 4.23
C GLN A 6 -14.13 -14.06 2.84
N TYR A 7 -13.67 -13.33 1.83
CA TYR A 7 -14.00 -13.58 0.43
C TYR A 7 -12.79 -13.38 -0.47
N GLU A 8 -12.74 -14.12 -1.57
CA GLU A 8 -11.63 -14.05 -2.54
C GLU A 8 -12.04 -13.40 -3.86
N THR A 9 -13.32 -13.55 -4.25
CA THR A 9 -13.84 -13.07 -5.54
C THR A 9 -15.02 -12.13 -5.35
N ASP A 10 -15.24 -11.23 -6.31
CA ASP A 10 -16.35 -10.28 -6.27
C ASP A 10 -17.73 -10.97 -6.36
N VAL A 11 -17.80 -12.12 -7.05
CA VAL A 11 -19.03 -12.93 -7.12
C VAL A 11 -19.36 -13.51 -5.74
N GLN A 12 -18.36 -14.04 -5.03
CA GLN A 12 -18.55 -14.52 -3.65
C GLN A 12 -18.96 -13.37 -2.72
N ARG A 13 -18.34 -12.20 -2.88
CA ARG A 13 -18.66 -11.00 -2.09
C ARG A 13 -20.15 -10.65 -2.17
N GLU A 14 -20.68 -10.53 -3.38
CA GLU A 14 -22.10 -10.21 -3.61
C GLU A 14 -23.03 -11.30 -3.07
N ASN A 15 -22.68 -12.57 -3.26
CA ASN A 15 -23.48 -13.68 -2.73
C ASN A 15 -23.55 -13.65 -1.20
N ILE A 16 -22.41 -13.41 -0.52
CA ILE A 16 -22.34 -13.35 0.94
C ILE A 16 -23.17 -12.16 1.47
N ILE A 17 -23.09 -10.99 0.82
CA ILE A 17 -23.87 -9.81 1.21
C ILE A 17 -25.37 -10.11 1.10
N ASN A 18 -25.81 -10.69 -0.01
CA ASN A 18 -27.22 -11.00 -0.24
C ASN A 18 -27.75 -12.07 0.73
N GLU A 19 -26.97 -13.14 0.95
CA GLU A 19 -27.33 -14.22 1.87
C GLU A 19 -27.45 -13.69 3.31
N LYS A 20 -26.41 -12.99 3.81
CA LYS A 20 -26.38 -12.54 5.20
C LYS A 20 -27.35 -11.39 5.49
N THR A 21 -27.65 -10.56 4.49
CA THR A 21 -28.71 -9.56 4.59
C THR A 21 -30.08 -10.22 4.67
N SER A 22 -30.30 -11.32 3.93
CA SER A 22 -31.53 -12.12 4.00
C SER A 22 -31.68 -12.82 5.35
N ASP A 23 -30.56 -13.20 5.99
CA ASP A 23 -30.51 -13.74 7.35
C ASP A 23 -30.79 -12.68 8.45
N GLY A 24 -31.06 -11.43 8.06
CA GLY A 24 -31.38 -10.34 8.98
C GLY A 24 -30.17 -9.65 9.61
N LEU A 25 -28.97 -9.88 9.08
CA LEU A 25 -27.76 -9.14 9.47
C LEU A 25 -27.58 -7.90 8.61
N TYR A 26 -27.12 -6.82 9.22
CA TYR A 26 -26.79 -5.59 8.52
C TYR A 26 -25.34 -5.63 8.07
N PHE A 27 -25.12 -5.43 6.78
CA PHE A 27 -23.77 -5.22 6.26
C PHE A 27 -23.20 -3.92 6.83
N ILE A 28 -22.04 -4.07 7.48
CA ILE A 28 -21.37 -3.00 8.21
C ILE A 28 -20.29 -2.37 7.33
N GLY A 29 -19.51 -3.19 6.66
CA GLY A 29 -18.40 -2.73 5.83
C GLY A 29 -17.37 -3.82 5.57
N GLU A 30 -16.33 -3.43 4.85
CA GLU A 30 -15.21 -4.29 4.51
C GLU A 30 -13.99 -4.00 5.39
N GLN A 31 -13.28 -5.05 5.78
CA GLN A 31 -11.98 -4.98 6.41
C GLN A 31 -10.96 -5.64 5.48
N ILE A 32 -9.88 -4.92 5.17
CA ILE A 32 -8.78 -5.42 4.36
C ILE A 32 -7.56 -5.52 5.28
N ASN A 33 -7.07 -6.75 5.49
CA ASN A 33 -5.88 -7.01 6.28
C ASN A 33 -4.82 -7.62 5.36
N PHE A 34 -3.86 -6.80 4.94
CA PHE A 34 -2.87 -7.18 3.92
C PHE A 34 -3.55 -7.64 2.63
N ASP A 35 -3.49 -8.92 2.29
CA ASP A 35 -4.08 -9.51 1.09
C ASP A 35 -5.47 -10.12 1.32
N ASP A 36 -5.88 -10.29 2.59
CA ASP A 36 -7.16 -10.90 2.94
C ASP A 36 -8.28 -9.85 3.03
N LYS A 37 -9.41 -10.17 2.39
CA LYS A 37 -10.59 -9.30 2.36
C LYS A 37 -11.72 -9.93 3.16
N PHE A 38 -12.33 -9.14 4.04
CA PHE A 38 -13.39 -9.59 4.95
C PHE A 38 -14.60 -8.67 4.86
N LEU A 39 -15.78 -9.27 4.92
CA LEU A 39 -17.06 -8.60 5.11
C LEU A 39 -17.46 -8.68 6.57
N VAL A 40 -17.84 -7.55 7.16
CA VAL A 40 -18.33 -7.46 8.54
C VAL A 40 -19.83 -7.22 8.54
N PHE A 41 -20.53 -7.95 9.40
CA PHE A 41 -21.98 -7.89 9.59
C PHE A 41 -22.35 -7.75 11.07
N SER A 42 -23.48 -7.11 11.35
CA SER A 42 -24.02 -6.98 12.72
C SER A 42 -25.52 -7.25 12.77
N PRO A 43 -26.01 -7.86 13.87
CA PRO A 43 -27.45 -8.00 14.11
C PRO A 43 -28.14 -6.68 14.51
N ASN A 44 -27.36 -5.62 14.80
CA ASN A 44 -27.88 -4.32 15.22
C ASN A 44 -27.42 -3.23 14.24
N PRO A 45 -28.34 -2.42 13.68
CA PRO A 45 -28.02 -1.33 12.76
C PRO A 45 -27.37 -0.09 13.44
N LEU A 46 -26.82 -0.23 14.65
CA LEU A 46 -26.12 0.85 15.33
C LEU A 46 -24.84 1.22 14.57
N VAL A 47 -25.02 2.23 13.73
CA VAL A 47 -24.06 3.21 13.20
C VAL A 47 -22.62 2.86 13.55
N ILE A 48 -21.92 2.27 12.59
CA ILE A 48 -20.47 2.36 12.58
C ILE A 48 -20.22 3.82 12.28
N GLU A 49 -19.95 4.60 13.32
CA GLU A 49 -19.14 5.77 13.10
C GLU A 49 -17.87 5.23 12.45
N LYS A 50 -17.71 5.51 11.14
CA LYS A 50 -16.41 5.44 10.49
C LYS A 50 -15.52 6.38 11.28
N ARG A 51 -14.95 5.92 12.39
CA ARG A 51 -13.77 6.55 12.95
C ARG A 51 -12.68 6.24 11.95
N ILE A 52 -12.55 7.14 10.99
CA ILE A 52 -11.28 7.37 10.33
C ILE A 52 -10.36 7.74 11.50
N VAL A 53 -9.62 6.75 12.01
CA VAL A 53 -8.60 7.02 13.02
C VAL A 53 -7.48 7.68 12.24
N TYR A 54 -7.54 9.01 12.15
CA TYR A 54 -6.38 9.79 11.78
C TYR A 54 -5.41 9.65 12.96
N THR A 55 -4.48 8.70 12.87
CA THR A 55 -3.29 8.74 13.69
C THR A 55 -2.49 9.95 13.24
N GLU A 56 -2.21 10.86 14.16
CA GLU A 56 -1.22 11.91 13.93
C GLU A 56 0.12 11.21 13.66
N VAL A 57 0.51 11.14 12.38
CA VAL A 57 1.88 10.75 12.04
C VAL A 57 2.77 11.78 12.72
N PRO A 58 3.70 11.37 13.61
CA PRO A 58 4.58 12.32 14.29
C PRO A 58 5.27 13.18 13.23
N LYS A 59 4.93 14.48 13.20
CA LYS A 59 5.36 15.39 12.14
C LYS A 59 6.88 15.42 12.00
N GLU A 60 7.58 15.30 13.13
CA GLU A 60 9.04 15.22 13.20
C GLU A 60 9.58 13.97 12.50
N GLU A 61 9.02 12.78 12.76
CA GLU A 61 9.45 11.54 12.08
C GLU A 61 9.18 11.60 10.58
N PHE A 62 8.06 12.19 10.17
CA PHE A 62 7.73 12.35 8.75
C PHE A 62 8.67 13.34 8.04
N ASP A 63 8.95 14.48 8.67
CA ASP A 63 9.83 15.50 8.11
C ASP A 63 11.28 14.97 8.02
N LEU A 64 11.76 14.26 9.05
CA LEU A 64 13.04 13.55 9.03
C LEU A 64 13.11 12.51 7.91
N LEU A 65 12.08 11.65 7.81
CA LEU A 65 12.04 10.62 6.78
C LEU A 65 12.03 11.23 5.37
N LYS A 66 11.37 12.37 5.19
CA LYS A 66 11.34 13.11 3.92
C LYS A 66 12.72 13.69 3.59
N GLU A 67 13.43 14.22 4.57
CA GLU A 67 14.80 14.72 4.40
C GLU A 67 15.75 13.58 4.03
N GLU A 68 15.71 12.47 4.77
CA GLU A 68 16.52 11.28 4.51
C GLU A 68 16.26 10.71 3.11
N ASN A 69 14.99 10.63 2.69
CA ASN A 69 14.64 10.16 1.36
C ASN A 69 15.17 11.09 0.26
N THR A 70 15.15 12.40 0.50
CA THR A 70 15.68 13.40 -0.43
C THR A 70 17.20 13.26 -0.58
N LEU A 71 17.91 13.11 0.54
CA LEU A 71 19.36 12.89 0.55
C LEU A 71 19.73 11.58 -0.16
N LEU A 72 19.03 10.49 0.13
CA LEU A 72 19.29 9.18 -0.46
C LEU A 72 19.09 9.20 -1.98
N LYS A 73 18.04 9.88 -2.47
CA LYS A 73 17.80 10.08 -3.91
C LYS A 73 18.92 10.87 -4.56
N ALA A 74 19.39 11.94 -3.93
CA ALA A 74 20.51 12.74 -4.45
C ALA A 74 21.81 11.92 -4.53
N GLN A 75 22.09 11.11 -3.51
CA GLN A 75 23.25 10.21 -3.51
C GLN A 75 23.16 9.15 -4.60
N ASN A 76 22.00 8.51 -4.77
CA ASN A 76 21.78 7.54 -5.84
C ASN A 76 21.95 8.17 -7.22
N GLN A 77 21.39 9.37 -7.44
CA GLN A 77 21.57 10.07 -8.72
C GLN A 77 23.05 10.33 -9.01
N THR A 78 23.79 10.84 -8.01
CA THR A 78 25.23 11.11 -8.16
C THR A 78 26.02 9.82 -8.49
N LEU A 79 25.65 8.69 -7.88
CA LEU A 79 26.28 7.40 -8.15
C LEU A 79 25.97 6.89 -9.56
N THR A 80 24.73 7.05 -10.02
CA THR A 80 24.32 6.74 -11.39
C THR A 80 25.11 7.61 -12.38
N ASP A 81 25.09 8.93 -12.23
CA ASP A 81 25.80 9.86 -13.12
C ASP A 81 27.30 9.55 -13.20
N ARG A 82 27.91 9.18 -12.06
CA ARG A 82 29.32 8.77 -12.00
C ARG A 82 29.56 7.46 -12.75
N THR A 83 28.65 6.51 -12.63
CA THR A 83 28.75 5.21 -13.30
C THR A 83 28.64 5.37 -14.81
N ASP A 84 27.66 6.13 -15.28
CA ASP A 84 27.46 6.44 -16.69
C ASP A 84 28.72 7.11 -17.28
N PHE A 85 29.27 8.10 -16.58
CA PHE A 85 30.53 8.73 -16.99
C PHE A 85 31.70 7.74 -17.09
N HIS A 86 31.83 6.83 -16.13
CA HIS A 86 32.89 5.81 -16.16
C HIS A 86 32.71 4.83 -17.31
N GLU A 87 31.47 4.43 -17.61
CA GLU A 87 31.17 3.54 -18.74
C GLU A 87 31.54 4.19 -20.07
N ASP A 88 31.21 5.47 -20.27
CA ASP A 88 31.59 6.23 -21.45
C ASP A 88 33.12 6.32 -21.61
N LEU A 89 33.83 6.63 -20.53
CA LEU A 89 35.29 6.71 -20.54
C LEU A 89 35.93 5.35 -20.86
N ILE A 90 35.40 4.26 -20.29
CA ILE A 90 35.90 2.91 -20.55
C ILE A 90 35.66 2.54 -22.02
N ALA A 91 34.50 2.87 -22.58
CA ALA A 91 34.19 2.62 -23.98
C ALA A 91 35.13 3.40 -24.92
N GLU A 92 35.38 4.68 -24.62
CA GLU A 92 36.33 5.51 -25.39
C GLU A 92 37.76 4.93 -25.32
N MET A 93 38.22 4.57 -24.12
CA MET A 93 39.54 3.95 -23.94
C MET A 93 39.64 2.61 -24.67
N ALA A 94 38.59 1.79 -24.66
CA ALA A 94 38.56 0.53 -25.39
C ALA A 94 38.65 0.75 -26.90
N MET A 95 37.96 1.76 -27.44
CA MET A 95 38.08 2.13 -28.86
C MET A 95 39.51 2.52 -29.24
N LEU A 96 40.22 3.25 -28.38
CA LEU A 96 41.61 3.66 -28.63
C LEU A 96 42.61 2.49 -28.56
N VAL A 97 42.33 1.46 -27.77
CA VAL A 97 43.23 0.29 -27.60
C VAL A 97 43.02 -0.78 -28.68
N TYR A 98 41.77 -0.96 -29.13
CA TYR A 98 41.39 -1.99 -30.09
C TYR A 98 41.26 -1.49 -31.54
N SER A 99 41.49 -0.20 -31.80
CA SER A 99 41.71 0.36 -33.15
C SER A 99 43.07 -0.02 -33.71
#